data_AF-A0A973Q7D3-F1
#
_entry.id   AF-A0A973Q7D3-F1
#
_cell.length_a   1.000
_cell.length_b   1.000
_cell.length_c   1.000
_cell.angle_alpha   90.00
_cell.angle_beta   90.00
_cell.angle_gamma   90.00
#
_symmetry.space_group_name_H-M   'P 1'
#
loop_
_entity.id
_entity.type
_entity.pdbx_description
1 polymer ?
#
loop_
_entity_poly.entity_id
_entity_poly.type
_entity_poly.pdbx_seq_one_letter_code
_entity_poly.pdbx_strand_id
1 'polypeptide(L)'
;AGAEVVQLYLHDPVASVTRPDVRLIGYRRVELDPGEAAQVVFRFHTDLSAFTDRSGRRVVEPGALELRLAASSAEVRHTAHLELTGPVRVLGTERRLCCETEVSGAE
;
A
#
# COMPACT_ATOMS: atom_id res chain seq x y z
N ALA A 1 -11.58 -20.40 16.31
CA ALA A 1 -10.54 -19.95 15.39
C ALA A 1 -11.09 -19.69 13.99
N GLY A 2 -10.66 -18.60 13.37
CA GLY A 2 -10.81 -18.28 11.95
C GLY A 2 -9.62 -17.45 11.46
N ALA A 3 -9.47 -17.33 10.14
CA ALA A 3 -8.40 -16.54 9.54
C ALA A 3 -8.98 -15.32 8.79
N GLU A 4 -8.32 -14.18 8.93
CA GLU A 4 -8.62 -12.95 8.19
C GLU A 4 -7.39 -12.55 7.34
N VAL A 5 -7.63 -12.01 6.14
CA VAL A 5 -6.56 -11.53 5.25
C VAL A 5 -6.74 -10.04 5.01
N VAL A 6 -5.98 -9.24 5.78
CA VAL A 6 -5.94 -7.79 5.63
C VAL A 6 -5.11 -7.43 4.40
N GLN A 7 -5.66 -6.65 3.49
CA GLN A 7 -5.02 -6.24 2.24
C GLN A 7 -4.83 -4.72 2.21
N LEU A 8 -3.65 -4.29 1.75
CA LEU A 8 -3.32 -2.89 1.55
C LEU A 8 -3.17 -2.61 0.05
N TYR A 9 -4.04 -1.72 -0.44
CA TYR A 9 -4.05 -1.24 -1.82
C TYR A 9 -3.54 0.19 -1.89
N LEU A 10 -2.84 0.50 -2.98
CA LEU A 10 -2.45 1.86 -3.31
C LEU A 10 -3.22 2.32 -4.55
N HIS A 11 -3.91 3.44 -4.40
CA HIS A 11 -4.53 4.18 -5.48
C HIS A 11 -3.83 5.54 -5.62
N ASP A 12 -3.65 5.97 -6.86
CA ASP A 12 -3.07 7.27 -7.19
C ASP A 12 -4.05 7.98 -8.13
N PRO A 13 -4.84 8.93 -7.59
CA PRO A 13 -5.91 9.58 -8.34
C PRO A 13 -5.40 10.60 -9.36
N VAL A 14 -4.16 11.10 -9.21
CA VAL A 14 -3.60 12.16 -10.07
C VAL A 14 -2.14 11.85 -10.37
N ALA A 15 -1.91 11.15 -11.48
CA ALA A 15 -0.57 10.86 -11.99
C ALA A 15 -0.40 11.36 -13.43
N SER A 16 0.86 11.65 -13.80
CA SER A 16 1.24 12.07 -15.16
C SER A 16 0.95 11.02 -16.26
N VAL A 17 0.69 9.79 -15.84
CA VAL A 17 0.22 8.67 -16.66
C VAL A 17 -0.93 7.96 -15.95
N THR A 18 -1.84 7.35 -16.71
CA THR A 18 -2.91 6.53 -16.15
C THR A 18 -2.34 5.40 -15.30
N ARG A 19 -2.83 5.25 -14.07
CA ARG A 19 -2.42 4.20 -13.13
C ARG A 19 -3.56 3.21 -12.88
N PRO A 20 -3.27 1.96 -12.47
CA PRO A 20 -4.30 1.01 -12.07
C PRO A 20 -5.13 1.58 -10.91
N ASP A 21 -6.45 1.45 -10.99
CA ASP A 21 -7.37 1.92 -9.96
C ASP A 21 -7.19 1.17 -8.62
N VAL A 22 -6.88 -0.13 -8.69
CA VAL A 22 -6.64 -0.99 -7.53
C VAL A 22 -5.31 -1.71 -7.71
N ARG A 23 -4.33 -1.43 -6.84
CA ARG A 23 -3.02 -2.09 -6.86
C ARG A 23 -2.63 -2.59 -5.48
N LEU A 24 -2.61 -3.91 -5.30
CA LEU A 24 -2.18 -4.54 -4.05
C LEU A 24 -0.69 -4.29 -3.83
N ILE A 25 -0.35 -3.71 -2.67
CA ILE A 25 1.05 -3.41 -2.29
C ILE A 25 1.50 -4.14 -1.03
N GLY A 26 0.58 -4.74 -0.28
CA GLY A 26 0.86 -5.57 0.88
C GLY A 26 -0.37 -6.35 1.32
N TYR A 27 -0.17 -7.47 2.02
CA TYR A 27 -1.23 -8.22 2.67
C TYR A 27 -0.70 -8.95 3.89
N ARG A 28 -1.59 -9.28 4.84
CA ARG A 28 -1.26 -10.09 6.00
C ARG A 28 -2.42 -10.99 6.38
N ARG A 29 -2.12 -12.28 6.51
CA ARG A 29 -3.04 -13.25 7.13
C ARG A 29 -2.84 -13.26 8.65
N VAL A 30 -3.94 -13.27 9.38
CA VAL A 30 -3.99 -13.33 10.85
C VAL A 30 -4.96 -14.44 11.25
N GLU A 31 -4.52 -15.30 12.18
CA GLU A 31 -5.40 -16.28 12.83
C GLU A 31 -5.94 -15.65 14.11
N LEU A 32 -7.24 -15.81 14.37
CA LEU A 32 -7.92 -15.26 15.54
C LEU A 32 -8.88 -16.29 16.13
N ASP A 33 -8.88 -16.41 17.45
CA ASP A 33 -9.93 -17.11 18.18
C ASP A 33 -11.20 -16.27 18.37
N PRO A 34 -12.34 -16.89 18.72
CA PRO A 34 -13.58 -16.15 18.92
C PRO A 34 -13.40 -15.11 20.03
N GLY A 35 -13.61 -13.83 19.68
CA GLY A 35 -13.42 -12.70 20.59
C GLY A 35 -11.99 -12.15 20.66
N GLU A 36 -11.04 -12.74 19.96
CA GLU A 36 -9.68 -12.22 19.85
C GLU A 36 -9.60 -11.08 18.82
N ALA A 37 -8.69 -10.14 19.07
CA ALA A 37 -8.34 -9.09 18.13
C ALA A 37 -6.81 -8.97 18.03
N ALA A 38 -6.35 -8.52 16.87
CA ALA A 38 -4.93 -8.27 16.59
C ALA A 38 -4.76 -6.94 15.87
N GLN A 39 -3.62 -6.30 16.12
CA GLN A 39 -3.19 -5.11 15.41
C GLN A 39 -2.22 -5.51 14.30
N VAL A 40 -2.49 -5.05 13.07
CA VAL A 40 -1.61 -5.23 11.92
C VAL A 40 -1.02 -3.88 11.52
N VAL A 41 0.30 -3.79 11.45
CA VAL A 41 1.03 -2.61 11.02
C VAL A 41 1.64 -2.86 9.64
N PHE A 42 1.31 -2.01 8.68
CA PHE A 42 1.91 -2.02 7.34
C PHE A 42 2.95 -0.90 7.23
N ARG A 43 4.18 -1.24 6.83
CA ARG A 43 5.25 -0.26 6.60
C ARG A 43 5.35 0.07 5.10
N PHE A 44 4.68 1.15 4.71
CA PHE A 44 4.69 1.65 3.35
C PHE A 44 5.93 2.51 3.06
N HIS A 45 6.74 2.09 2.09
CA HIS A 45 7.80 2.91 1.52
C HIS A 45 7.35 3.55 0.20
N THR A 46 7.76 4.80 -0.07
CA THR A 46 7.32 5.55 -1.26
C THR A 46 7.74 4.91 -2.58
N ASP A 47 8.78 4.07 -2.61
CA ASP A 47 9.17 3.28 -3.78
C ASP A 47 8.04 2.36 -4.28
N LEU A 48 7.15 1.92 -3.39
CA LEU A 48 5.96 1.16 -3.77
C LEU A 48 5.03 2.00 -4.66
N SER A 49 5.03 3.33 -4.56
CA SER A 49 4.24 4.20 -5.43
C SER A 49 4.82 4.37 -6.83
N ALA A 50 6.04 3.90 -7.08
CA ALA A 50 6.71 4.13 -8.34
C ALA A 50 6.03 3.47 -9.53
N PHE A 51 6.18 4.11 -10.69
CA PHE A 51 5.71 3.63 -11.99
C PHE A 51 6.74 3.98 -13.08
N THR A 52 6.59 3.40 -14.28
CA THR A 52 7.49 3.68 -15.40
C THR A 52 6.97 4.89 -16.19
N ASP A 53 7.77 5.95 -16.27
CA ASP A 53 7.43 7.16 -17.02
C ASP A 53 7.52 6.95 -18.55
N ARG A 54 7.15 7.97 -19.33
CA ARG A 54 7.21 7.94 -20.81
C ARG A 54 8.61 7.78 -21.39
N SER A 55 9.65 8.04 -20.60
CA SER A 55 11.05 7.83 -20.98
C SER A 55 11.58 6.44 -20.63
N GLY A 56 10.72 5.56 -20.08
CA GLY A 56 11.08 4.20 -19.69
C GLY A 56 11.79 4.11 -18.34
N ARG A 57 11.82 5.19 -17.55
CA ARG A 57 12.48 5.22 -16.24
C ARG A 57 11.48 4.93 -15.13
N ARG A 58 11.90 4.18 -14.12
CA ARG A 58 11.09 3.94 -12.91
C ARG A 58 11.20 5.16 -12.00
N VAL A 59 10.09 5.85 -11.75
CA VAL A 59 10.07 7.11 -10.99
C VAL A 59 9.02 7.11 -9.89
N VAL A 60 9.26 7.91 -8.87
CA VAL A 60 8.29 8.35 -7.85
C VAL A 60 8.03 9.83 -8.09
N GLU A 61 6.76 10.20 -8.30
CA GLU A 61 6.33 11.59 -8.47
C GLU A 61 5.62 12.09 -7.20
N PRO A 62 5.76 13.38 -6.84
CA PRO A 62 4.93 13.97 -5.81
C PRO A 62 3.47 14.04 -6.26
N GLY A 63 2.55 14.00 -5.31
CA GLY A 63 1.11 14.03 -5.59
C GLY A 63 0.27 13.34 -4.52
N ALA A 64 -1.05 13.38 -4.73
CA ALA A 64 -1.99 12.72 -3.85
C ALA A 64 -1.88 11.19 -3.98
N LEU A 65 -1.99 10.48 -2.86
CA LEU A 65 -2.04 9.03 -2.80
C LEU A 65 -3.14 8.60 -1.84
N GLU A 66 -3.77 7.47 -2.15
CA GLU A 66 -4.73 6.82 -1.27
C GLU A 66 -4.23 5.42 -0.90
N LEU A 67 -4.08 5.18 0.39
CA LEU A 67 -3.85 3.87 0.96
C LEU A 67 -5.18 3.28 1.44
N ARG A 68 -5.62 2.20 0.81
CA ARG A 68 -6.92 1.56 1.05
C ARG A 68 -6.70 0.22 1.75
N LEU A 69 -7.17 0.10 2.99
CA LEU A 69 -7.22 -1.16 3.73
C LEU A 69 -8.55 -1.86 3.44
N ALA A 70 -8.47 -3.14 3.09
CA ALA A 70 -9.62 -3.87 2.56
C ALA A 70 -9.57 -5.36 2.93
N ALA A 71 -10.74 -6.00 2.92
CA ALA A 71 -10.87 -7.46 3.02
C ALA A 71 -10.80 -8.13 1.63
N SER A 72 -11.06 -7.38 0.57
CA SER A 72 -10.89 -7.79 -0.83
C SER A 72 -10.71 -6.55 -1.71
N SER A 73 -10.32 -6.74 -2.98
CA SER A 73 -10.20 -5.63 -3.94
C SER A 73 -11.51 -4.87 -4.19
N ALA A 74 -12.65 -5.48 -3.86
CA ALA A 74 -13.98 -4.88 -4.03
C ALA A 74 -14.54 -4.25 -2.74
N GLU A 75 -13.89 -4.48 -1.59
CA GLU A 75 -14.45 -4.15 -0.28
C GLU A 75 -13.45 -3.39 0.60
N VAL A 76 -13.31 -2.10 0.32
CA VAL A 76 -12.49 -1.18 1.11
C VAL A 76 -13.17 -0.89 2.45
N ARG A 77 -12.43 -1.07 3.54
CA ARG A 77 -12.89 -0.81 4.91
C ARG A 77 -12.37 0.52 5.46
N HIS A 78 -11.18 0.94 5.02
CA HIS A 78 -10.59 2.21 5.44
C HIS A 78 -9.71 2.81 4.33
N THR A 79 -9.70 4.14 4.22
CA THR A 79 -8.86 4.88 3.27
C THR A 79 -8.10 5.97 4.00
N ALA A 80 -6.77 5.92 3.92
CA ALA A 80 -5.88 6.99 4.34
C ALA A 80 -5.44 7.80 3.12
N HIS A 81 -5.71 9.11 3.16
CA HIS A 81 -5.29 10.05 2.12
C HIS A 81 -3.95 10.65 2.52
N LEU A 82 -3.01 10.67 1.58
CA LEU A 82 -1.65 11.15 1.78
C LEU A 82 -1.27 12.10 0.65
N GLU A 83 -0.35 13.00 0.93
CA GLU A 83 0.32 13.81 -0.09
C GLU A 83 1.81 13.47 -0.08
N LEU A 84 2.31 12.96 -1.20
CA LEU A 84 3.73 12.73 -1.39
C LEU A 84 4.38 14.03 -1.85
N THR A 85 5.33 14.53 -1.06
CA THR A 85 6.02 15.79 -1.33
C THR A 85 7.46 15.57 -1.77
N GLY A 86 8.05 16.59 -2.41
CA GLY A 86 9.46 16.60 -2.82
C GLY A 86 9.64 16.49 -4.34
N PRO A 87 10.89 16.43 -4.82
CA PRO A 87 11.17 16.32 -6.24
C PRO A 87 10.86 14.91 -6.77
N VAL A 88 10.67 14.80 -8.08
CA VAL A 88 10.60 13.51 -8.78
C VAL A 88 11.90 12.74 -8.53
N ARG A 89 11.78 11.48 -8.10
CA ARG A 89 12.93 10.61 -7.81
C ARG A 89 12.97 9.42 -8.76
N VAL A 90 14.08 9.24 -9.45
CA VAL A 90 14.36 8.06 -10.27
C VAL A 90 14.86 6.93 -9.37
N LEU A 91 14.26 5.75 -9.48
CA LEU A 91 14.64 4.58 -8.68
C LEU A 91 15.79 3.80 -9.32
N GLY A 92 16.77 3.42 -8.49
CA GLY A 92 17.87 2.52 -8.83
C GLY A 92 17.60 1.06 -8.47
N THR A 93 18.69 0.32 -8.24
CA THR A 93 18.66 -1.08 -7.79
C THR A 93 18.24 -1.23 -6.33
N GLU A 94 18.54 -0.23 -5.49
CA GLU A 94 18.26 -0.19 -4.04
C GLU A 94 16.77 0.06 -3.69
N ARG A 95 15.87 -0.17 -4.65
CA ARG A 95 14.45 0.14 -4.48
C ARG A 95 13.77 -0.82 -3.51
N ARG A 96 12.94 -0.27 -2.61
CA ARG A 96 12.19 -0.99 -1.59
C ARG A 96 10.76 -1.26 -2.06
N LEU A 97 10.57 -2.40 -2.74
CA LEU A 97 9.29 -2.79 -3.36
C LEU A 97 8.47 -3.78 -2.53
N CYS A 98 8.79 -3.94 -1.25
CA CYS A 98 8.04 -4.79 -0.32
C CYS A 98 7.41 -3.92 0.76
N CYS A 99 6.12 -4.14 1.03
CA CYS A 99 5.47 -3.61 2.22
C CYS A 99 5.66 -4.61 3.36
N GLU A 100 6.52 -4.29 4.31
CA GLU A 100 6.71 -5.10 5.52
C GLU A 100 5.45 -5.04 6.39
N THR A 101 5.18 -6.12 7.11
CA THR A 101 4.01 -6.23 8.00
C THR A 101 4.40 -6.80 9.35
N GLU A 102 3.83 -6.23 10.41
CA GLU A 102 3.98 -6.67 11.79
C GLU A 102 2.59 -6.95 12.37
N VAL A 103 2.48 -7.99 13.21
CA VAL A 103 1.23 -8.35 13.89
C VAL A 103 1.51 -8.45 15.38
N SER A 104 0.65 -7.81 16.17
CA SER A 104 0.63 -7.91 17.64
C SER A 104 -0.79 -8.21 18.10
N GLY A 105 -0.95 -8.74 19.32
CA GLY A 105 -2.27 -8.84 19.95
C GLY A 105 -2.86 -7.44 20.17
N ALA A 106 -4.19 -7.33 20.14
CA ALA A 106 -4.86 -6.13 20.63
C ALA A 106 -4.87 -6.17 22.17
N GLU A 107 -4.37 -5.11 22.80
CA GLU A 107 -4.45 -4.93 24.27
C GLU A 107 -5.89 -4.67 24.74
#